data_AF-A0A2H0G2K4-F1
#
_entry.id   AF-A0A2H0G2K4-F1
#
_cell.length_a   1.000
_cell.length_b   1.000
_cell.length_c   1.000
_cell.angle_alpha   90.00
_cell.angle_beta   90.00
_cell.angle_gamma   90.00
#
_symmetry.space_group_name_H-M   'P 1'
#
loop_
_entity.id
_entity.type
_entity.pdbx_description
1 polymer ?
#
loop_
_entity_poly.entity_id
_entity_poly.type
_entity_poly.pdbx_seq_one_letter_code
_entity_poly.pdbx_strand_id
1 'polypeptide(L)' 'MSMHIEIVGSGPYLALLHGWGMHGGVWDGVRDALAQRFRLHIVDLPG' A
#
# COMPACT_ATOMS: atom_id res chain seq x y z
N MET A 1 -13.03 -0.12 14.98
CA MET A 1 -11.72 -0.33 14.32
C MET A 1 -11.86 0.13 12.88
N SER A 2 -11.04 1.09 12.44
CA SER A 2 -11.06 1.61 11.07
C SER A 2 -9.83 1.09 10.33
N MET A 3 -10.04 0.53 9.14
CA MET A 3 -8.98 0.15 8.21
C MET A 3 -8.38 1.43 7.61
N HIS A 4 -7.05 1.56 7.65
CA HIS A 4 -6.34 2.66 6.98
C HIS A 4 -5.95 2.21 5.56
N ILE A 5 -6.20 3.09 4.59
CA ILE A 5 -5.80 2.86 3.21
C ILE A 5 -5.11 4.12 2.70
N GLU A 6 -3.87 3.96 2.25
CA GLU A 6 -3.16 4.99 1.51
C GLU A 6 -3.30 4.71 0.00
N ILE A 7 -3.57 5.76 -0.78
CA ILE A 7 -3.68 5.67 -2.25
C ILE A 7 -2.69 6.64 -2.88
N VAL A 8 -1.79 6.11 -3.70
CA VAL A 8 -0.74 6.89 -4.38
C VAL A 8 -0.49 6.39 -5.80
N GLY A 9 0.00 7.26 -6.67
CA GLY A 9 0.33 6.93 -8.04
C GLY A 9 -0.86 6.96 -8.99
N SER A 10 -0.63 6.46 -10.21
CA SER A 10 -1.62 6.44 -11.29
C SER A 10 -1.41 5.23 -12.20
N GLY A 11 -2.42 4.88 -13.00
CA GLY A 11 -2.40 3.68 -13.84
C GLY A 11 -3.24 2.54 -13.25
N PRO A 12 -2.99 1.28 -13.64
CA PRO A 12 -3.77 0.13 -13.18
C PRO A 12 -3.71 -0.02 -11.66
N TYR A 13 -4.77 -0.57 -11.09
CA TYR A 13 -4.87 -0.76 -9.65
C TYR A 13 -3.96 -1.90 -9.17
N LEU A 14 -3.23 -1.64 -8.08
CA LEU A 14 -2.43 -2.65 -7.38
C LEU A 14 -2.66 -2.53 -5.87
N ALA A 15 -3.10 -3.61 -5.24
CA ALA A 15 -3.27 -3.67 -3.79
C ALA A 15 -2.01 -4.23 -3.13
N LEU A 16 -1.55 -3.58 -2.07
CA LEU A 16 -0.39 -3.98 -1.26
C LEU A 16 -0.87 -4.27 0.16
N LEU A 17 -0.70 -5.53 0.58
CA LEU A 17 -1.10 -6.05 1.90
C LEU A 17 0.14 -6.53 2.65
N HIS A 18 0.37 -5.97 3.84
CA HIS A 18 1.49 -6.36 4.69
C HIS A 18 1.22 -7.69 5.43
N GLY A 19 2.26 -8.24 6.07
CA GLY A 19 2.17 -9.44 6.92
C GLY A 19 1.70 -9.15 8.36
N TRP A 20 1.63 -10.18 9.21
CA TRP A 20 1.21 -10.05 10.60
C TRP A 20 2.14 -9.13 11.42
N GLY A 21 1.58 -8.25 12.25
CA GLY A 21 2.35 -7.35 13.13
C GLY A 21 3.13 -6.26 12.39
N MET A 22 2.71 -5.94 11.17
CA MET A 22 3.33 -4.93 10.29
C MET A 22 2.33 -3.82 9.94
N HIS A 23 2.78 -2.82 9.17
CA HIS A 23 1.95 -1.78 8.56
C HIS A 23 2.50 -1.45 7.15
N GLY A 24 1.84 -0.55 6.43
CA GLY A 24 2.11 -0.22 5.02
C GLY A 24 3.51 0.30 4.72
N GLY A 25 4.25 0.79 5.73
CA GLY A 25 5.62 1.31 5.56
C GLY A 25 6.63 0.24 5.14
N VAL A 26 6.28 -1.05 5.24
CA VAL A 26 7.12 -2.15 4.72
C VAL A 26 7.35 -2.06 3.21
N TRP A 27 6.53 -1.28 2.51
CA TRP A 27 6.62 -1.06 1.07
C TRP A 27 7.43 0.18 0.68
N ASP A 28 7.95 0.97 1.63
CA ASP A 28 8.63 2.26 1.34
C ASP A 28 9.78 2.12 0.34
N GLY A 29 10.53 1.00 0.38
CA GLY A 29 11.63 0.74 -0.55
C GLY A 29 11.22 0.51 -2.01
N VAL A 30 9.93 0.24 -2.28
CA VAL A 30 9.39 -0.02 -3.63
C VAL A 30 8.21 0.87 -4.01
N ARG A 31 7.66 1.64 -3.05
CA ARG A 31 6.46 2.47 -3.18
C ARG A 31 6.55 3.41 -4.37
N ASP A 32 7.60 4.23 -4.44
CA ASP A 32 7.72 5.25 -5.49
C ASP A 32 7.88 4.62 -6.89
N ALA A 33 8.69 3.57 -7.00
CA ALA A 33 8.91 2.87 -8.26
C ALA A 33 7.62 2.20 -8.79
N LEU A 34 6.80 1.63 -7.89
CA LEU A 34 5.52 1.05 -8.26
C LEU A 34 4.47 2.14 -8.55
N ALA A 35 4.46 3.25 -7.81
CA ALA A 35 3.52 4.36 -7.98
C ALA A 35 3.67 5.08 -9.34
N GLN A 36 4.85 5.00 -9.97
CA GLN A 36 5.07 5.48 -11.34
C GLN A 36 4.29 4.68 -12.39
N ARG A 37 3.88 3.44 -12.07
CA ARG A 37 3.27 2.50 -13.02
C ARG A 37 1.85 2.09 -12.64
N PHE A 38 1.52 2.17 -11.35
CA PHE A 38 0.28 1.67 -10.78
C PHE A 38 -0.33 2.71 -9.82
N ARG A 39 -1.65 2.65 -9.68
CA ARG A 39 -2.33 3.29 -8.56
C ARG A 39 -2.37 2.33 -7.38
N LEU A 40 -1.45 2.55 -6.45
CA LEU A 40 -1.25 1.72 -5.27
C LEU A 40 -2.38 1.94 -4.27
N HIS A 41 -2.86 0.84 -3.70
CA HIS A 41 -3.76 0.81 -2.55
C HIS A 41 -3.01 0.07 -1.45
N ILE A 42 -2.37 0.82 -0.56
CA ILE A 42 -1.60 0.27 0.56
C ILE A 42 -2.58 0.14 1.73
N VAL A 43 -2.85 -1.10 2.15
CA VAL A 43 -3.90 -1.39 3.12
C VAL A 43 -3.28 -1.83 4.44
N ASP A 44 -3.62 -1.11 5.51
CA ASP A 44 -3.32 -1.51 6.88
C ASP A 44 -4.48 -2.32 7.45
N LEU A 45 -4.22 -3.60 7.69
CA LEU A 45 -5.22 -4.49 8.25
C LEU A 45 -5.43 -4.19 9.74
N PRO A 46 -6.69 -4.14 10.23
CA PRO A 46 -6.97 -3.98 11.65
C PRO A 46 -6.43 -5.17 12.45
N GLY A 47 -5.71 -4.89 13.53
CA GLY A 47 -5.04 -5.87 14.39
C GLY A 47 -3.76 -5.28 14.96
#